data_AF-A0A1G0N8M0-F1
#
_entry.id   AF-A0A1G0N8M0-F1
#
_cell.length_a   1.000
_cell.length_b   1.000
_cell.length_c   1.000
_cell.angle_alpha   90.00
_cell.angle_beta   90.00
_cell.angle_gamma   90.00
#
_symmetry.space_group_name_H-M   'P 1'
#
loop_
_entity.id
_entity.type
_entity.pdbx_description
1 polymer ?
#
loop_
_entity_poly.entity_id
_entity_poly.type
_entity_poly.pdbx_seq_one_letter_code
_entity_poly.pdbx_strand_id
1 'polypeptide(L)'
;MHAQSRIPKLRDTTFDGALLWFSEMQCGKLLFHPEDDPADIITISNGQQTFTDSEVQELRFLLSEMEERLGHDRVIEAAYPVFMTAFGEHLDD
;
A
#
# COMPACT_ATOMS: atom_id res chain seq x y z
N MET A 1 9.15 18.90 -14.91
CA MET A 1 9.30 18.76 -13.45
C MET A 1 8.87 17.34 -13.13
N HIS A 2 9.80 16.44 -12.77
CA HIS A 2 9.41 15.10 -12.32
C HIS A 2 8.72 15.27 -10.98
N ALA A 3 7.38 15.19 -10.97
CA ALA A 3 6.64 15.12 -9.73
C ALA A 3 7.15 13.88 -9.00
N GLN A 4 7.72 14.09 -7.82
CA GLN A 4 8.16 13.00 -6.96
C GLN A 4 6.94 12.13 -6.65
N SER A 5 7.09 10.81 -6.84
CA SER A 5 6.03 9.84 -6.57
C SER A 5 5.44 10.03 -5.17
N ARG A 6 4.12 9.83 -5.03
CA ARG A 6 3.44 9.90 -3.72
C ARG A 6 3.68 8.63 -2.90
N ILE A 7 4.19 7.57 -3.53
CA ILE A 7 4.43 6.29 -2.88
C ILE A 7 5.60 6.44 -1.89
N PRO A 8 5.42 6.08 -0.60
CA PRO A 8 6.51 6.06 0.36
C PRO A 8 7.62 5.09 -0.06
N LYS A 9 8.85 5.40 0.30
CA LYS A 9 9.98 4.53 0.02
C LYS A 9 10.01 3.37 1.00
N LEU A 10 10.18 2.16 0.50
CA LEU A 10 10.50 1.01 1.36
C LEU A 10 11.89 1.17 1.97
N ARG A 11 11.96 1.23 3.30
CA ARG A 11 13.22 1.46 4.03
C ARG A 11 14.06 0.21 4.14
N ASP A 12 13.40 -0.91 4.43
CA ASP A 12 13.96 -2.24 4.51
C ASP A 12 12.86 -3.28 4.22
N THR A 13 13.27 -4.51 3.94
CA THR A 13 12.38 -5.64 3.63
C THR A 13 12.19 -6.56 4.83
N THR A 14 12.15 -5.99 6.04
CA THR A 14 11.76 -6.72 7.26
C THR A 14 10.25 -6.60 7.50
N PHE A 15 9.71 -7.42 8.41
CA PHE A 15 8.30 -7.33 8.80
C PHE A 15 7.93 -5.93 9.32
N ASP A 16 8.77 -5.33 10.16
CA ASP A 16 8.57 -3.98 10.70
C ASP A 16 8.67 -2.92 9.59
N GLY A 17 9.57 -3.12 8.62
CA GLY A 17 9.68 -2.28 7.44
C GLY A 17 8.42 -2.29 6.57
N ALA A 18 7.86 -3.47 6.31
CA ALA A 18 6.61 -3.62 5.58
C ALA A 18 5.43 -3.00 6.35
N LEU A 19 5.32 -3.29 7.65
CA LEU A 19 4.30 -2.71 8.54
C LEU A 19 4.34 -1.18 8.52
N LEU A 20 5.54 -0.60 8.66
CA LEU A 20 5.73 0.85 8.61
C LEU A 20 5.35 1.41 7.24
N TRP A 21 5.72 0.74 6.15
CA TRP A 21 5.37 1.17 4.80
C TRP A 21 3.85 1.17 4.57
N PHE A 22 3.13 0.14 4.98
CA PHE A 22 1.65 0.13 4.93
C PHE A 22 1.05 1.25 5.78
N SER A 23 1.62 1.53 6.95
CA SER A 23 1.19 2.64 7.81
C SER A 23 1.40 4.00 7.14
N GLU A 24 2.52 4.20 6.45
CA GLU A 24 2.79 5.41 5.66
C GLU A 24 1.81 5.54 4.47
N MET A 25 1.48 4.43 3.81
CA MET A 25 0.45 4.38 2.75
C MET A 25 -0.94 4.77 3.29
N GLN A 26 -1.33 4.29 4.48
CA GLN A 26 -2.57 4.71 5.15
C GLN A 26 -2.59 6.21 5.42
N CYS A 27 -1.54 6.76 6.01
CA CYS A 27 -1.42 8.21 6.26
C CYS A 27 -1.54 9.04 4.97
N GLY A 28 -1.03 8.52 3.85
CA GLY A 28 -1.15 9.12 2.53
C GLY A 28 -2.54 8.97 1.88
N LYS A 29 -3.47 8.23 2.48
CA LYS A 29 -4.75 7.79 1.88
C LYS A 29 -4.55 7.01 0.56
N LEU A 30 -3.48 6.21 0.53
CA LEU A 30 -3.07 5.38 -0.60
C LEU A 30 -3.19 3.88 -0.28
N LEU A 31 -3.77 3.53 0.87
CA LEU A 31 -3.88 2.15 1.30
C LEU A 31 -4.78 1.34 0.36
N PHE A 32 -4.30 0.17 -0.05
CA PHE A 32 -5.04 -0.83 -0.82
C PHE A 32 -4.62 -2.23 -0.36
N HIS A 33 -5.40 -3.26 -0.71
CA HIS A 33 -5.08 -4.63 -0.34
C HIS A 33 -3.87 -5.14 -1.15
N PRO A 34 -2.84 -5.76 -0.56
CA PRO A 34 -1.64 -6.19 -1.28
C PRO A 34 -1.90 -7.22 -2.39
N GLU A 35 -3.02 -7.97 -2.30
CA GLU A 35 -3.41 -8.92 -3.34
C GLU A 35 -4.16 -8.26 -4.51
N ASP A 36 -4.61 -7.02 -4.37
CA ASP A 36 -5.24 -6.28 -5.46
C ASP A 36 -4.15 -5.67 -6.36
N ASP A 37 -4.39 -5.67 -7.67
CA ASP A 37 -3.51 -4.96 -8.59
C ASP A 37 -3.72 -3.44 -8.45
N PRO A 38 -2.67 -2.64 -8.18
CA PRO A 38 -2.78 -1.18 -8.12
C PRO A 38 -3.43 -0.53 -9.34
N ALA A 39 -3.31 -1.16 -10.53
CA ALA A 39 -3.92 -0.66 -11.76
C ALA A 39 -5.47 -0.70 -11.74
N ASP A 40 -6.05 -1.57 -10.91
CA ASP A 40 -7.49 -1.80 -10.80
C ASP A 40 -8.12 -0.94 -9.68
N ILE A 41 -7.30 -0.27 -8.88
CA ILE A 41 -7.78 0.56 -7.77
C ILE A 41 -8.32 1.90 -8.29
N ILE A 42 -9.64 2.07 -8.21
CA ILE A 42 -10.34 3.28 -8.65
C ILE A 42 -10.75 4.18 -7.48
N THR A 43 -10.64 5.49 -7.68
CA THR A 43 -11.16 6.49 -6.75
C THR A 43 -12.67 6.67 -7.01
N ILE A 44 -13.50 6.28 -6.03
CA ILE A 44 -14.97 6.23 -6.19
C ILE A 44 -15.57 7.60 -6.55
N SER A 45 -15.01 8.70 -6.05
CA SER A 45 -15.57 10.04 -6.26
C SER A 45 -15.49 10.54 -7.70
N ASN A 46 -14.53 10.04 -8.50
CA ASN A 46 -14.32 10.48 -9.88
C ASN A 46 -14.24 9.33 -10.90
N GLY A 47 -14.25 8.07 -10.46
CA GLY A 47 -14.15 6.88 -11.32
C GLY A 47 -12.81 6.73 -12.03
N GLN A 48 -11.77 7.47 -11.63
CA GLN A 48 -10.44 7.41 -12.22
C GLN A 48 -9.54 6.47 -11.43
N GLN A 49 -8.47 5.98 -12.06
CA GLN A 49 -7.42 5.22 -11.37
C GLN A 49 -6.81 6.07 -10.26
N THR A 50 -6.63 5.45 -9.09
CA THR A 50 -6.08 6.10 -7.89
C THR A 50 -4.58 6.37 -8.05
N PHE A 51 -3.90 5.46 -8.75
CA PHE A 51 -2.47 5.51 -9.02
C PHE A 51 -2.21 5.81 -10.50
N THR A 52 -1.17 6.59 -10.76
CA THR A 52 -0.65 6.80 -12.12
C THR A 52 0.11 5.56 -12.60
N ASP A 53 0.29 5.39 -13.91
CA ASP A 53 1.05 4.26 -14.48
C ASP A 53 2.44 4.08 -13.86
N SER A 54 3.13 5.18 -13.54
CA SER A 54 4.43 5.14 -12.86
C SER A 54 4.32 4.65 -11.42
N GLU A 55 3.28 5.06 -10.69
CA GLU A 55 3.03 4.62 -9.32
C GLU A 55 2.60 3.15 -9.29
N VAL A 56 1.82 2.69 -10.27
CA VAL A 56 1.46 1.27 -10.42
C VAL A 56 2.72 0.41 -10.58
N GLN A 57 3.65 0.83 -11.43
CA GLN A 57 4.92 0.11 -11.62
C GLN A 57 5.76 0.08 -10.34
N GLU A 58 5.83 1.21 -9.63
CA GLU A 58 6.54 1.31 -8.35
C GLU A 58 5.90 0.42 -7.29
N LEU A 59 4.58 0.43 -7.15
CA LEU A 59 3.85 -0.39 -6.18
C LEU A 59 4.03 -1.88 -6.44
N ARG A 60 3.90 -2.33 -7.70
CA ARG A 60 4.15 -3.72 -8.07
C ARG A 60 5.58 -4.13 -7.74
N PHE A 61 6.56 -3.29 -8.05
CA PHE A 61 7.95 -3.55 -7.71
C PHE A 61 8.16 -3.70 -6.20
N LEU A 62 7.62 -2.78 -5.40
CA LEU A 62 7.77 -2.82 -3.93
C LEU A 62 7.08 -4.03 -3.30
N LEU A 63 5.88 -4.39 -3.76
CA LEU A 63 5.17 -5.59 -3.29
C LEU A 63 5.93 -6.86 -3.66
N SER A 64 6.43 -6.97 -4.90
CA SER A 64 7.27 -8.12 -5.30
C SER A 64 8.55 -8.22 -4.47
N GLU A 65 9.23 -7.11 -4.20
CA GLU A 65 10.42 -7.11 -3.32
C GLU A 65 10.08 -7.55 -1.89
N MET A 66 8.93 -7.15 -1.33
CA MET A 66 8.48 -7.62 -0.02
C MET A 66 8.16 -9.12 -0.05
N GLU A 67 7.42 -9.60 -1.04
CA GLU A 67 7.06 -11.00 -1.19
C GLU A 67 8.28 -11.90 -1.36
N GLU A 68 9.25 -11.50 -2.18
CA GLU A 68 10.50 -12.25 -2.40
C GLU A 68 11.32 -12.39 -1.11
N ARG A 69 11.25 -11.42 -0.21
CA ARG A 69 12.08 -11.36 1.01
C ARG A 69 11.40 -11.92 2.24
N LEU A 70 10.10 -11.67 2.41
CA LEU A 70 9.32 -12.03 3.59
C LEU A 70 8.43 -13.25 3.34
N GLY A 71 8.03 -13.49 2.10
CA GLY A 71 6.98 -14.44 1.72
C GLY A 71 5.59 -13.82 1.81
N HIS A 72 4.68 -14.32 0.97
CA HIS A 72 3.29 -13.84 0.82
C HIS A 72 2.57 -13.65 2.16
N ASP A 73 2.46 -14.71 2.97
CA ASP A 73 1.72 -14.70 4.23
C ASP A 73 2.20 -13.60 5.18
N ARG A 74 3.52 -13.37 5.24
CA ARG A 74 4.13 -12.34 6.09
C ARG A 74 3.81 -10.93 5.63
N VAL A 75 3.67 -10.71 4.32
CA VAL A 75 3.24 -9.41 3.77
C VAL A 75 1.79 -9.14 4.15
N ILE A 76 0.92 -10.15 4.05
CA ILE A 76 -0.48 -10.06 4.49
C ILE A 76 -0.57 -9.78 6.00
N GLU A 77 0.20 -10.52 6.82
CA GLU A 77 0.27 -10.32 8.27
C GLU A 77 0.75 -8.91 8.65
N ALA A 78 1.71 -8.35 7.93
CA ALA A 78 2.22 -6.99 8.16
C ALA A 78 1.18 -5.91 7.79
N ALA A 79 0.39 -6.13 6.74
CA ALA A 79 -0.66 -5.21 6.33
C ALA A 79 -1.90 -5.26 7.26
N TYR A 80 -2.19 -6.44 7.83
CA TYR A 80 -3.38 -6.70 8.63
C TYR A 80 -3.68 -5.66 9.75
N PRO A 81 -2.75 -5.32 10.66
CA PRO A 81 -3.03 -4.34 11.72
C PRO A 81 -3.32 -2.94 11.17
N VAL A 82 -2.69 -2.55 10.05
CA VAL A 82 -2.94 -1.27 9.37
C VAL A 82 -4.35 -1.27 8.78
N PHE A 83 -4.75 -2.37 8.14
CA PHE A 83 -6.10 -2.52 7.60
C PHE A 83 -7.16 -2.48 8.70
N MET A 84 -6.96 -3.21 9.79
CA MET A 84 -7.89 -3.19 10.92
C MET A 84 -8.04 -1.77 11.52
N THR A 85 -6.94 -1.01 11.55
CA THR A 85 -6.97 0.40 11.97
C THR A 85 -7.72 1.27 10.96
N ALA A 86 -7.47 1.09 9.66
CA ALA A 86 -8.12 1.87 8.60
C ALA A 86 -9.63 1.57 8.47
N PHE A 87 -10.02 0.30 8.61
CA PHE A 87 -11.42 -0.12 8.69
C PHE A 87 -12.09 0.38 9.98
N GLY A 88 -11.31 0.58 11.06
CA GLY A 88 -11.74 1.07 12.37
C GLY A 88 -11.86 2.60 12.52
N GLU A 89 -11.54 3.40 11.49
CA GLU A 89 -11.84 4.84 11.43
C GLU A 89 -13.32 5.15 11.07
N HIS A 90 -14.26 4.25 11.39
CA HIS A 90 -15.59 4.59 11.93
C HIS A 90 -16.30 3.35 12.52
N LEU A 91 -16.10 3.11 13.81
CA LEU A 91 -17.14 2.55 14.69
C LEU A 91 -17.28 3.48 15.89
N ASP A 92 -17.69 4.73 15.61
CA ASP A 92 -18.27 5.61 16.63
C ASP A 92 -19.76 5.78 16.30
N ASP A 93 -20.60 4.96 16.92
CA ASP A 93 -21.78 5.35 17.74
C ASP A 93 -22.34 4.13 18.49
#